data_AF-A0A182J1E1-F1
#
_entry.id   AF-A0A182J1E1-F1
#
_cell.length_a   1.000
_cell.length_b   1.000
_cell.length_c   1.000
_cell.angle_alpha   90.00
_cell.angle_beta   90.00
_cell.angle_gamma   90.00
#
_symmetry.space_group_name_H-M   'P 1'
#
loop_
_entity.id
_entity.type
_entity.pdbx_description
1 polymer ?
#
loop_
_entity_poly.entity_id
_entity_poly.type
_entity_poly.pdbx_seq_one_letter_code
_entity_poly.pdbx_strand_id
1 'polypeptide(L)'
;MAEKWRQAIGKIRKGPTLEEIRSWGKSFDKLMRSPSGRKAFREFLRCEYSEENILFWLACEELKKETNPEAIEEKARFIYEDYISILSPKEVGFINSPQFKTLAQIPEGVSASGSTAESPSN
;
A
#
# COMPACT_ATOMS: atom_id res chain seq x y z
N MET A 1 22.66 12.05 37.03
CA MET A 1 22.28 10.61 36.93
C MET A 1 20.77 10.42 37.15
N ALA A 2 20.22 10.87 38.29
CA ALA A 2 18.78 10.80 38.59
C ALA A 2 17.88 11.52 37.55
N GLU A 3 18.30 12.67 37.02
CA GLU A 3 17.54 13.41 35.99
C GLU A 3 17.42 12.64 34.67
N LYS A 4 18.50 11.96 34.27
CA LYS A 4 18.54 11.11 33.07
C LYS A 4 17.67 9.87 33.25
N TRP A 5 17.64 9.30 34.46
CA TRP A 5 16.76 8.18 34.79
C TRP A 5 15.28 8.61 34.86
N ARG A 6 14.96 9.79 35.41
CA ARG A 6 13.59 10.35 35.38
C ARG A 6 13.13 10.64 33.96
N GLN A 7 13.99 11.21 33.11
CA GLN A 7 13.68 11.41 31.69
C GLN A 7 13.55 10.07 30.94
N ALA A 8 14.36 9.07 31.26
CA ALA A 8 14.27 7.74 30.67
C ALA A 8 12.98 7.02 31.08
N ILE A 9 12.58 7.10 32.36
CA ILE A 9 11.30 6.56 32.85
C ILE A 9 10.12 7.34 32.26
N GLY A 10 10.20 8.67 32.16
CA GLY A 10 9.19 9.50 31.50
C GLY A 10 9.04 9.22 30.00
N LYS A 11 10.08 8.66 29.37
CA LYS A 11 10.07 8.16 27.99
C LYS A 11 9.63 6.71 27.83
N ILE A 12 9.38 5.97 28.92
CA ILE A 12 8.74 4.65 28.83
C ILE A 12 7.35 4.91 28.23
N ARG A 13 7.19 4.55 26.95
CA ARG A 13 6.00 4.84 26.13
C ARG A 13 4.77 4.51 26.95
N LYS A 14 4.05 5.54 27.40
CA LYS A 14 2.69 5.35 27.92
C LYS A 14 1.91 4.67 26.80
N GLY A 15 1.39 3.48 27.08
CA GLY A 15 0.46 2.81 26.19
C GLY A 15 -0.75 3.70 25.92
N PRO A 16 -1.50 3.42 24.84
CA PRO A 16 -2.70 4.19 24.54
C PRO A 16 -3.68 4.14 25.71
N THR A 17 -4.29 5.27 26.05
CA THR A 17 -5.31 5.31 27.11
C THR A 17 -6.61 4.67 26.61
N LEU A 18 -7.48 4.21 27.51
CA LEU A 18 -8.78 3.65 27.13
C LEU A 18 -9.65 4.65 26.36
N GLU A 19 -9.55 5.92 26.68
CA GLU A 19 -10.25 6.99 25.96
C GLU A 19 -9.69 7.15 24.53
N GLU A 20 -8.37 7.09 24.37
CA GLU A 20 -7.71 7.13 23.07
C GLU A 20 -8.14 5.94 22.20
N ILE A 21 -8.15 4.72 22.75
CA ILE A 21 -8.61 3.51 22.04
C ILE A 21 -10.07 3.66 21.61
N ARG A 22 -10.95 4.14 22.49
CA ARG A 22 -12.36 4.41 22.15
C ARG A 22 -12.48 5.47 21.06
N SER A 23 -11.58 6.44 21.02
CA SER A 23 -11.59 7.49 19.99
C SER A 23 -11.23 6.97 18.60
N TRP A 24 -10.42 5.90 18.51
CA TRP A 24 -10.04 5.27 17.25
C TRP A 24 -11.24 4.66 16.53
N GLY A 25 -12.14 4.00 17.26
CA GLY A 25 -13.37 3.44 16.70
C GLY A 25 -14.39 4.49 16.23
N LYS A 26 -14.19 5.78 16.59
CA LYS A 26 -15.08 6.87 16.15
C LYS A 26 -14.66 7.49 14.83
N SER A 27 -13.38 7.39 14.45
CA SER A 27 -12.86 8.02 13.24
C SER A 27 -11.51 7.42 12.86
N PHE A 28 -11.40 7.05 11.58
CA PHE A 28 -10.15 6.56 11.00
C PHE A 28 -9.02 7.58 11.12
N ASP A 29 -9.28 8.87 10.91
CA ASP A 29 -8.29 9.93 11.12
C ASP A 29 -7.72 9.95 12.55
N LYS A 30 -8.53 9.67 13.56
CA LYS A 30 -8.08 9.64 14.96
C LYS A 30 -7.16 8.45 15.23
N LEU A 31 -7.51 7.29 14.67
CA LEU A 31 -6.65 6.10 14.69
C LEU A 31 -5.30 6.38 14.02
N MET A 32 -5.34 7.00 12.84
CA MET A 32 -4.16 7.24 12.01
C MET A 32 -3.26 8.35 12.53
N ARG A 33 -3.78 9.31 13.29
CA ARG A 33 -2.98 10.35 13.97
C ARG A 33 -2.21 9.78 15.18
N SER A 34 -2.73 8.76 15.85
CA SER A 34 -2.07 8.12 16.99
C SER A 34 -0.95 7.16 16.55
N PRO A 35 0.29 7.30 17.06
CA PRO A 35 1.35 6.32 16.82
C PRO A 35 1.02 4.91 17.33
N SER A 36 0.26 4.82 18.42
CA SER A 36 -0.20 3.55 18.99
C SER A 36 -1.34 2.97 18.15
N GLY A 37 -2.24 3.81 17.65
CA GLY A 37 -3.32 3.44 16.74
C GLY A 37 -2.80 2.87 15.43
N ARG A 38 -1.83 3.54 14.78
CA ARG A 38 -1.16 3.04 13.58
C ARG A 38 -0.52 1.67 13.78
N LYS A 39 0.13 1.44 14.93
CA LYS A 39 0.73 0.14 15.25
C LYS A 39 -0.33 -0.95 15.40
N ALA A 40 -1.42 -0.67 16.12
CA ALA A 40 -2.52 -1.62 16.28
C ALA A 40 -3.20 -1.94 14.94
N PHE A 41 -3.44 -0.93 14.11
CA PHE A 41 -4.03 -1.09 12.78
C PHE A 41 -3.12 -1.88 11.83
N ARG A 42 -1.80 -1.66 11.92
CA ARG A 42 -0.81 -2.45 11.17
C ARG A 42 -0.82 -3.92 11.55
N GLU A 43 -0.87 -4.23 12.85
CA GLU A 43 -0.98 -5.63 13.32
C GLU A 43 -2.30 -6.28 12.86
N PHE A 44 -3.40 -5.54 12.90
CA PHE A 44 -4.69 -5.98 12.36
C PHE A 44 -4.59 -6.33 10.86
N LEU A 45 -4.04 -5.42 10.04
CA LEU A 45 -3.86 -5.65 8.61
C LEU A 45 -2.88 -6.79 8.31
N ARG A 46 -1.85 -7.01 9.15
CA ARG A 46 -0.95 -8.16 9.01
C ARG A 46 -1.68 -9.49 9.20
N CYS A 47 -2.66 -9.56 10.10
CA CYS A 47 -3.50 -10.75 10.27
C CYS A 47 -4.38 -11.03 9.04
N GLU A 48 -4.74 -9.99 8.29
CA GLU A 48 -5.53 -10.08 7.05
C GLU A 48 -4.65 -10.08 5.78
N TYR A 49 -3.33 -10.27 5.93
CA TYR A 49 -2.35 -10.23 4.83
C TYR A 49 -2.48 -8.98 3.94
N SER A 50 -2.91 -7.86 4.53
CA SER A 50 -3.22 -6.59 3.85
C SER A 50 -2.37 -5.44 4.40
N GLU A 51 -1.19 -5.75 4.93
CA GLU A 51 -0.28 -4.79 5.58
C GLU A 51 0.26 -3.75 4.60
N GLU A 52 0.35 -4.07 3.31
CA GLU A 52 0.73 -3.11 2.27
C GLU A 52 -0.13 -1.84 2.27
N ASN A 53 -1.41 -1.92 2.64
CA ASN A 53 -2.33 -0.78 2.64
C ASN A 53 -1.90 0.34 3.57
N ILE A 54 -1.47 -0.01 4.80
CA ILE A 54 -1.01 0.99 5.77
C ILE A 54 0.39 1.51 5.43
N LEU A 55 1.23 0.67 4.83
CA LEU A 55 2.57 1.06 4.39
C LEU A 55 2.50 2.04 3.22
N PHE A 56 1.63 1.79 2.24
CA PHE A 56 1.35 2.71 1.15
C PHE A 56 0.86 4.07 1.65
N TRP A 57 -0.10 4.07 2.58
CA TRP A 57 -0.60 5.31 3.18
C TRP A 57 0.51 6.09 3.89
N LEU A 58 1.36 5.41 4.65
CA LEU A 58 2.49 6.04 5.34
C LEU A 58 3.50 6.63 4.35
N ALA A 59 3.84 5.91 3.29
CA ALA A 59 4.75 6.39 2.26
C ALA A 59 4.19 7.63 1.56
N CYS A 60 2.88 7.67 1.27
CA CYS A 60 2.22 8.86 0.73
C CYS A 60 2.27 10.05 1.72
N GLU A 61 2.09 9.81 3.01
CA GLU A 61 2.18 10.87 4.03
C GLU A 61 3.61 11.40 4.21
N GLU A 62 4.63 10.59 3.95
CA GLU A 62 6.02 11.03 3.90
C GLU A 62 6.33 11.81 2.63
N LEU A 63 5.83 11.36 1.47
CA LEU A 63 5.96 12.05 0.20
C LEU A 63 5.35 13.47 0.28
N LYS A 64 4.17 13.62 0.89
CA LYS A 64 3.50 14.93 1.08
C LYS A 64 4.31 15.93 1.91
N LYS A 65 5.21 15.45 2.77
CA LYS A 65 6.05 16.32 3.63
C LYS A 65 7.37 16.69 2.97
N GLU A 66 7.74 15.99 1.90
CA GLU A 66 8.95 16.28 1.16
C GLU A 66 8.78 17.57 0.37
N THR A 67 9.82 18.40 0.36
CA THR A 67 9.84 19.68 -0.37
C THR A 67 10.90 19.70 -1.44
N ASN A 68 11.85 18.76 -1.42
CA ASN A 68 12.86 18.64 -2.46
C ASN A 68 12.26 17.92 -3.69
N PRO A 69 12.17 18.57 -4.86
CA PRO A 69 11.59 17.98 -6.07
C PRO A 69 12.26 16.68 -6.51
N GLU A 70 13.59 16.56 -6.41
CA GLU A 70 14.30 15.33 -6.79
C GLU A 70 13.94 14.16 -5.86
N ALA A 71 13.85 14.42 -4.55
CA ALA A 71 13.46 13.42 -3.57
C ALA A 71 11.98 13.06 -3.67
N ILE A 72 11.11 14.00 -4.07
CA ILE A 72 9.69 13.73 -4.38
C ILE A 72 9.60 12.77 -5.55
N GLU A 73 10.30 13.05 -6.65
CA GLU A 73 10.29 12.20 -7.85
C GLU A 73 10.78 10.79 -7.52
N GLU A 74 11.91 10.67 -6.81
CA GLU A 74 12.47 9.39 -6.41
C GLU A 74 11.50 8.59 -5.52
N LYS A 75 10.94 9.21 -4.48
CA LYS A 75 9.97 8.57 -3.57
C LYS A 75 8.68 8.20 -4.28
N ALA A 76 8.18 9.04 -5.18
CA ALA A 76 6.97 8.75 -5.96
C ALA A 76 7.19 7.54 -6.87
N ARG A 77 8.36 7.43 -7.52
CA ARG A 77 8.74 6.26 -8.32
C ARG A 77 8.78 4.99 -7.47
N PHE A 78 9.40 5.03 -6.29
CA PHE A 78 9.42 3.90 -5.36
C PHE A 78 8.02 3.48 -4.91
N ILE A 79 7.15 4.44 -4.57
CA ILE A 79 5.76 4.14 -4.18
C ILE A 79 5.01 3.46 -5.32
N TYR A 80 5.21 3.92 -6.55
CA TYR A 80 4.58 3.33 -7.73
C TYR A 80 5.09 1.91 -7.97
N GLU A 81 6.41 1.69 -7.96
CA GLU A 81 7.01 0.36 -8.16
C GLU A 81 6.61 -0.64 -7.07
N ASP A 82 6.60 -0.22 -5.79
CA ASP A 82 6.37 -1.12 -4.66
C ASP A 82 4.90 -1.39 -4.36
N TYR A 83 3.96 -0.50 -4.69
CA TYR A 83 2.56 -0.65 -4.27
C TYR A 83 1.51 -0.58 -5.39
N ILE A 84 1.84 -0.01 -6.55
CA ILE A 84 0.87 0.26 -7.64
C ILE A 84 1.17 -0.59 -8.88
N SER A 85 2.45 -0.85 -9.17
CA SER A 85 2.87 -1.59 -10.36
C SER A 85 2.24 -2.99 -10.40
N ILE A 86 1.73 -3.37 -11.58
CA ILE A 86 1.12 -4.67 -11.90
C ILE A 86 2.10 -5.87 -11.83
N LEU A 87 3.34 -5.61 -11.45
CA LEU A 87 4.40 -6.58 -11.22
C LEU A 87 4.90 -6.52 -9.76
N SER A 88 4.26 -5.74 -8.90
CA SER A 88 4.71 -5.60 -7.52
C SER A 88 4.36 -6.87 -6.72
N PRO A 89 5.31 -7.45 -5.99
CA PRO A 89 5.02 -8.54 -5.06
C PRO A 89 4.16 -8.12 -3.85
N LYS A 90 3.82 -6.82 -3.70
CA LYS A 90 3.01 -6.25 -2.59
C LYS A 90 1.77 -5.49 -3.10
N GLU A 91 1.16 -5.97 -4.17
CA GLU A 91 -0.02 -5.33 -4.77
C GLU A 91 -1.18 -5.17 -3.80
N VAL A 92 -1.66 -3.93 -3.68
CA VAL A 92 -2.87 -3.58 -2.95
C VAL A 92 -4.09 -4.06 -3.75
N GLY A 93 -4.52 -5.30 -3.51
CA GLY A 93 -5.90 -5.81 -3.59
C GLY A 93 -6.76 -5.61 -4.85
N PHE A 94 -6.31 -4.96 -5.93
CA PHE A 94 -7.17 -4.66 -7.08
C PHE A 94 -7.11 -5.72 -8.20
N ILE A 95 -6.08 -6.57 -8.21
CA ILE A 95 -5.70 -7.33 -9.42
C ILE A 95 -5.91 -8.84 -9.32
N ASN A 96 -6.56 -9.32 -8.26
CA ASN A 96 -6.92 -10.74 -8.15
C ASN A 96 -8.19 -11.12 -8.94
N SER A 97 -8.78 -10.20 -9.71
CA SER A 97 -9.84 -10.54 -10.65
C SER A 97 -9.28 -11.34 -11.83
N PRO A 98 -9.83 -12.53 -12.14
CA PRO A 98 -9.42 -13.35 -13.29
C PRO A 98 -9.47 -12.61 -14.63
N GLN A 99 -10.24 -11.52 -14.72
CA GLN A 99 -10.44 -10.75 -15.94
C GLN A 99 -9.17 -10.00 -16.40
N PHE A 100 -8.28 -9.62 -15.49
CA PHE A 100 -7.06 -8.87 -15.81
C PHE A 100 -5.86 -9.75 -16.13
N LYS A 101 -5.84 -11.02 -15.67
CA LYS A 101 -4.76 -11.97 -15.96
C LYS A 101 -4.69 -12.37 -17.43
N THR A 102 -5.80 -12.29 -18.16
CA THR A 102 -5.88 -12.67 -19.58
C THR A 102 -5.12 -11.72 -20.51
N LEU A 103 -4.80 -10.48 -20.08
CA LEU A 103 -4.07 -9.52 -20.91
C LEU A 103 -2.56 -9.78 -20.98
N ALA A 104 -2.01 -10.60 -20.08
CA ALA A 104 -0.59 -10.93 -20.02
C ALA A 104 -0.23 -12.25 -20.75
N GLN A 105 -1.19 -12.93 -21.39
CA GLN A 105 -0.93 -14.10 -22.23
C GLN A 105 -1.25 -13.79 -23.68
N ILE A 106 -0.34 -13.08 -24.35
CA ILE A 106 -0.24 -13.07 -25.81
C ILE A 106 0.68 -14.25 -26.17
N PRO A 107 0.19 -15.32 -26.82
CA PRO A 107 1.08 -16.33 -27.37
C PRO A 107 1.84 -15.71 -28.55
N GLU A 108 3.15 -15.61 -28.44
CA GLU A 108 4.02 -15.43 -29.60
C GLU A 108 3.85 -16.65 -30.52
N GLY A 109 3.25 -16.45 -31.70
CA GLY A 109 2.98 -17.56 -32.60
C GLY A 109 2.17 -17.18 -33.82
N VAL A 110 2.69 -16.23 -34.61
CA VAL A 110 2.30 -16.11 -36.02
C VAL A 110 2.64 -17.44 -36.72
N SER A 111 1.63 -18.07 -37.31
CA SER A 111 1.77 -18.90 -38.50
C SER A 111 0.70 -18.47 -39.47
N ALA A 112 1.06 -17.51 -40.32
CA ALA A 112 0.29 -17.15 -41.49
C ALA A 112 0.42 -18.28 -42.52
N SER A 113 -0.70 -18.96 -42.81
CA SER A 113 -0.83 -19.81 -43.99
C SER A 113 -2.29 -19.77 -44.45
N GLY A 114 -2.46 -19.56 -45.77
CA GLY A 114 -3.70 -19.18 -46.46
C GLY A 114 -4.91 -20.10 -46.26
N SER A 115 -6.09 -19.78 -46.79
CA SER A 115 -6.31 -19.28 -48.15
C SER A 115 -7.71 -18.69 -48.30
N THR A 116 -7.81 -17.79 -49.28
CA THR A 116 -8.93 -17.56 -50.22
C THR A 116 -10.32 -17.20 -49.67
N ALA A 117 -10.71 -15.98 -50.03
CA ALA A 117 -12.06 -15.46 -50.04
C ALA A 117 -13.00 -16.28 -50.94
N GLU A 118 -14.19 -16.58 -50.43
CA GLU A 118 -15.37 -16.81 -51.27
C GLU A 118 -16.53 -16.00 -50.69
N SER A 119 -17.04 -15.08 -51.51
CA SER A 119 -18.20 -14.22 -51.23
C SER A 119 -19.48 -15.05 -51.20
N PRO A 120 -20.47 -14.75 -50.33
CA PRO A 120 -21.79 -15.35 -50.43
C PRO A 120 -22.57 -14.62 -51.53
N SER A 121 -22.98 -15.36 -52.56
CA SER A 121 -23.98 -14.90 -53.53
C SER A 121 -25.16 -15.88 -53.52
N ASN A 122 -26.33 -15.30 -53.23
CA ASN A 122 -27.70 -15.80 -53.30
C ASN A 122 -28.23 -16.63 -52.11
#